data_AF-A0A6B2L181-F1
#
_entry.id   AF-A0A6B2L181-F1
#
_cell.length_a   1.000
_cell.length_b   1.000
_cell.length_c   1.000
_cell.angle_alpha   90.00
_cell.angle_beta   90.00
_cell.angle_gamma   90.00
#
_symmetry.space_group_name_H-M   'P 1'
#
loop_
_entity.id
_entity.type
_entity.pdbx_description
1 polymer ?
#
loop_
_entity_poly.entity_id
_entity_poly.type
_entity_poly.pdbx_seq_one_letter_code
_entity_poly.pdbx_strand_id
1 'polypeptide(L)'
;MGTATERDAFYAMIAEFGTHLPTSVIMGGSYSKVYRVKEDEVFRAESDAFDFSAAASDSFEVETLQVTASTSLSVQSSDKLKTFLSESTTRQKGPAPPFPLDSNTWAAAVRDDPYPIKLTLTPISEVFVSRNFPSVDATRLASVKDKYKSYVVDYCTALHIPCTGPLPDPTNAYHSVETARGSSTFSVYCPQSTIPIGVGFSRSNDEPHPGYYFNADPDQECARVPYCFNPHGEDCFGVCTDAFTVDDVIYKKAAGSGTWDVTCPAGYKVASCGIAAHRAHEGWPRSYPTSSDTCTCYQYFGADCYASCVNATMARNHRIVENFGDQGIIARCPAGTVVMGCGYNPPAGHSAEELWWVKPYRNTGSTDSGCVCYNYYYANCYAICATLTKPQ
;
A
#
# COMPACT_ATOMS: atom_id res chain seq x y z
N MET A 1 5.49 -45.56 27.66
CA MET A 1 4.90 -44.53 26.78
C MET A 1 4.85 -43.26 27.61
N GLY A 2 5.68 -42.26 27.31
CA GLY A 2 5.62 -40.98 28.01
C GLY A 2 4.29 -40.30 27.70
N THR A 3 3.62 -39.79 28.72
CA THR A 3 2.37 -39.03 28.55
C THR A 3 2.69 -37.77 27.78
N ALA A 4 2.08 -37.58 26.61
CA ALA A 4 2.15 -36.32 25.89
C ALA A 4 1.73 -35.18 26.82
N THR A 5 2.51 -34.10 26.87
CA THR A 5 2.13 -32.93 27.66
C THR A 5 0.93 -32.24 27.00
N GLU A 6 0.21 -31.42 27.76
CA GLU A 6 -0.92 -30.64 27.22
C GLU A 6 -0.49 -29.81 25.99
N ARG A 7 0.69 -29.19 26.06
CA ARG A 7 1.28 -28.44 24.94
C ARG A 7 1.45 -29.33 23.71
N ASP A 8 1.99 -30.53 23.88
CA ASP A 8 2.24 -31.44 22.75
C ASP A 8 0.92 -31.86 22.09
N ALA A 9 -0.15 -32.02 22.86
CA ALA A 9 -1.48 -32.32 22.33
C ALA A 9 -2.05 -31.16 21.49
N PHE A 10 -1.91 -29.91 21.95
CA PHE A 10 -2.35 -28.74 21.18
C PHE A 10 -1.53 -28.55 19.90
N TYR A 11 -0.21 -28.71 19.96
CA TYR A 11 0.64 -28.63 18.78
C TYR A 11 0.40 -29.76 17.79
N ALA A 12 0.11 -30.98 18.26
CA ALA A 12 -0.33 -32.06 17.39
C ALA A 12 -1.65 -31.71 16.68
N MET A 13 -2.60 -31.10 17.40
CA MET A 13 -3.85 -30.64 16.79
C MET A 13 -3.64 -29.54 15.75
N ILE A 14 -2.77 -28.56 16.02
CA ILE A 14 -2.43 -27.49 15.07
C ILE A 14 -1.71 -28.07 13.83
N ALA A 15 -0.80 -29.03 14.03
CA ALA A 15 -0.08 -29.66 12.93
C ALA A 15 -1.01 -30.48 12.03
N GLU A 16 -1.99 -31.18 12.61
CA GLU A 16 -2.93 -32.04 11.88
C GLU A 16 -4.01 -31.23 11.16
N PHE A 17 -4.64 -30.25 11.85
CA PHE A 17 -5.83 -29.57 11.35
C PHE A 17 -5.58 -28.11 10.92
N GLY A 18 -4.39 -27.58 11.16
CA GLY A 18 -4.08 -26.17 10.99
C GLY A 18 -4.64 -25.31 12.13
N THR A 19 -4.79 -24.01 11.85
CA THR A 19 -5.23 -22.99 12.83
C THR A 19 -6.64 -22.45 12.52
N HIS A 20 -7.12 -22.67 11.30
CA HIS A 20 -8.38 -22.15 10.78
C HIS A 20 -9.13 -23.23 10.00
N LEU A 21 -10.45 -23.10 9.99
CA LEU A 21 -11.33 -23.87 9.13
C LEU A 21 -11.91 -22.97 8.02
N PRO A 22 -12.12 -23.49 6.81
CA PRO A 22 -12.79 -22.76 5.75
C PRO A 22 -14.29 -22.68 6.02
N THR A 23 -14.83 -21.46 6.03
CA THR A 23 -16.29 -21.21 6.09
C THR A 23 -16.90 -20.88 4.74
N SER A 24 -16.08 -20.42 3.79
CA SER A 24 -16.45 -20.27 2.39
C SER A 24 -15.24 -20.55 1.51
N VAL A 25 -15.46 -21.28 0.42
CA VAL A 25 -14.42 -21.66 -0.52
C VAL A 25 -14.93 -21.40 -1.93
N ILE A 26 -14.17 -20.63 -2.71
CA ILE A 26 -14.34 -20.58 -4.17
C ILE A 26 -13.32 -21.54 -4.77
N MET A 27 -13.83 -22.54 -5.48
CA MET A 27 -13.06 -23.57 -6.15
C MET A 27 -12.88 -23.19 -7.62
N GLY A 28 -11.69 -23.40 -8.17
CA GLY A 28 -11.37 -23.08 -9.56
C GLY A 28 -9.89 -23.33 -9.88
N GLY A 29 -9.36 -22.60 -10.84
CA GLY A 29 -7.98 -22.70 -11.27
C GLY A 29 -7.41 -21.31 -11.44
N SER A 30 -6.13 -21.14 -11.11
CA SER A 30 -5.43 -19.88 -11.31
C SER A 30 -4.10 -20.16 -11.97
N TYR A 31 -3.81 -19.42 -13.04
CA TYR A 31 -2.52 -19.42 -13.70
C TYR A 31 -2.11 -17.96 -13.88
N SER A 32 -0.95 -17.60 -13.32
CA SER A 32 -0.46 -16.23 -13.33
C SER A 32 1.04 -16.22 -13.55
N LYS A 33 1.51 -15.17 -14.23
CA LYS A 33 2.94 -14.94 -14.43
C LYS A 33 3.32 -13.63 -13.77
N VAL A 34 4.34 -13.69 -12.93
CA VAL A 34 4.90 -12.54 -12.23
C VAL A 34 6.21 -12.20 -12.89
N TYR A 35 6.27 -11.02 -13.48
CA TYR A 35 7.46 -10.48 -14.10
C TYR A 35 8.17 -9.56 -13.12
N ARG A 36 9.48 -9.73 -12.97
CA ARG A 36 10.33 -8.80 -12.23
C ARG A 36 11.18 -8.05 -13.25
N VAL A 37 11.07 -6.73 -13.19
CA VAL A 37 11.81 -5.78 -14.04
C VAL A 37 12.88 -5.13 -13.18
N LYS A 38 14.05 -4.84 -13.77
CA LYS A 38 15.06 -4.04 -13.06
C LYS A 38 14.61 -2.59 -12.99
N GLU A 39 14.80 -1.96 -11.83
CA GLU A 39 14.32 -0.59 -11.58
C GLU A 39 14.88 0.43 -12.58
N ASP A 40 16.16 0.32 -12.95
CA ASP A 40 16.81 1.18 -13.95
C ASP A 40 16.22 1.03 -15.36
N GLU A 41 15.68 -0.14 -15.68
CA GLU A 41 15.00 -0.40 -16.95
C GLU A 41 13.57 0.14 -16.99
N VAL A 42 12.90 0.30 -15.85
CA VAL A 42 11.56 0.93 -15.78
C VAL A 42 11.65 2.39 -16.24
N PHE A 43 12.63 3.14 -15.72
CA PHE A 43 12.83 4.54 -16.11
C PHE A 43 13.15 4.72 -17.60
N ARG A 44 13.91 3.79 -18.19
CA ARG A 44 14.20 3.80 -19.63
C ARG A 44 12.96 3.50 -20.45
N ALA A 45 12.20 2.49 -20.05
CA ALA A 45 10.96 2.10 -20.69
C ALA A 45 9.92 3.24 -20.68
N GLU A 46 9.83 4.02 -19.61
CA GLU A 46 8.96 5.21 -19.55
C GLU A 46 9.36 6.28 -20.57
N SER A 47 10.66 6.54 -20.73
CA SER A 47 11.15 7.48 -21.74
C SER A 47 10.85 7.03 -23.18
N ASP A 48 10.71 5.72 -23.37
CA ASP A 48 10.35 5.06 -24.62
C ASP A 48 8.82 4.91 -24.81
N ALA A 49 8.00 5.39 -23.86
CA ALA A 49 6.56 5.16 -23.78
C ALA A 49 6.18 3.66 -23.86
N PHE A 50 6.99 2.80 -23.28
CA PHE A 50 6.76 1.36 -23.23
C PHE A 50 5.77 1.00 -22.13
N ASP A 51 4.67 0.33 -22.51
CA ASP A 51 3.64 -0.12 -21.59
C ASP A 51 3.92 -1.55 -21.10
N PHE A 52 4.43 -1.66 -19.87
CA PHE A 52 4.70 -2.96 -19.23
C PHE A 52 3.43 -3.80 -19.03
N SER A 53 2.27 -3.18 -18.79
CA SER A 53 1.04 -3.91 -18.54
C SER A 53 0.54 -4.56 -19.82
N ALA A 54 0.50 -3.78 -20.90
CA ALA A 54 0.18 -4.29 -22.23
C ALA A 54 1.17 -5.38 -22.66
N ALA A 55 2.47 -5.14 -22.51
CA ALA A 55 3.49 -6.11 -22.89
C ALA A 55 3.49 -7.40 -22.04
N ALA A 56 3.16 -7.31 -20.75
CA ALA A 56 2.99 -8.48 -19.90
C ALA A 56 1.75 -9.29 -20.29
N SER A 57 0.65 -8.61 -20.65
CA SER A 57 -0.56 -9.27 -21.18
C SER A 57 -0.27 -9.95 -22.51
N ASP A 58 0.38 -9.25 -23.44
CA ASP A 58 0.83 -9.79 -24.72
C ASP A 58 1.75 -11.00 -24.52
N SER A 59 2.73 -10.91 -23.63
CA SER A 59 3.64 -12.02 -23.32
C SER A 59 2.89 -13.22 -22.76
N PHE A 60 1.93 -13.00 -21.87
CA PHE A 60 1.09 -14.06 -21.35
C PHE A 60 0.25 -14.71 -22.46
N GLU A 61 -0.39 -13.93 -23.32
CA GLU A 61 -1.18 -14.43 -24.45
C GLU A 61 -0.33 -15.21 -25.46
N VAL A 62 0.85 -14.69 -25.82
CA VAL A 62 1.79 -15.34 -26.75
C VAL A 62 2.25 -16.70 -26.21
N GLU A 63 2.60 -16.77 -24.93
CA GLU A 63 3.07 -18.01 -24.31
C GLU A 63 1.95 -19.03 -24.09
N THR A 64 0.77 -18.56 -23.74
CA THR A 64 -0.34 -19.44 -23.39
C THR A 64 -1.09 -19.90 -24.63
N LEU A 65 -1.65 -19.00 -25.42
CA LEU A 65 -2.66 -19.35 -26.42
C LEU A 65 -2.08 -19.92 -27.73
N GLN A 66 -0.74 -19.95 -27.91
CA GLN A 66 -0.08 -20.31 -29.19
C GLN A 66 -0.86 -19.80 -30.41
N VAL A 67 -1.38 -18.57 -30.32
CA VAL A 67 -2.22 -18.08 -31.40
C VAL A 67 -1.32 -17.93 -32.60
N THR A 68 -1.62 -18.69 -33.66
CA THR A 68 -1.13 -18.45 -35.02
C THR A 68 -1.52 -17.05 -35.55
N ALA A 69 -2.24 -16.26 -34.74
CA ALA A 69 -2.70 -14.91 -34.96
C ALA A 69 -2.26 -13.92 -33.85
N SER A 70 -1.24 -14.23 -33.04
CA SER A 70 -0.58 -13.15 -32.30
C SER A 70 0.03 -12.20 -33.32
N THR A 71 -0.39 -10.94 -33.27
CA THR A 71 0.08 -9.96 -34.24
C THR A 71 1.59 -9.81 -34.10
N SER A 72 2.27 -9.42 -35.19
CA SER A 72 3.71 -9.11 -35.12
C SER A 72 4.03 -8.08 -34.02
N LEU A 73 3.06 -7.24 -33.65
CA LEU A 73 3.14 -6.28 -32.56
C LEU A 73 3.14 -6.95 -31.18
N SER A 74 2.25 -7.90 -30.91
CA SER A 74 2.22 -8.63 -29.62
C SER A 74 3.51 -9.44 -29.40
N VAL A 75 4.07 -10.03 -30.46
CA VAL A 75 5.36 -10.74 -30.38
C VAL A 75 6.50 -9.76 -30.09
N GLN A 76 6.57 -8.62 -30.78
CA GLN A 76 7.58 -7.59 -30.53
C GLN A 76 7.48 -7.00 -29.13
N SER A 77 6.27 -6.73 -28.65
CA SER A 77 5.96 -6.23 -27.31
C SER A 77 6.45 -7.22 -26.23
N SER A 78 6.10 -8.51 -26.39
CA SER A 78 6.56 -9.60 -25.53
C SER A 78 8.09 -9.75 -25.55
N ASP A 79 8.72 -9.69 -26.71
CA ASP A 79 10.18 -9.84 -26.82
C ASP A 79 10.92 -8.62 -26.23
N LYS A 80 10.38 -7.41 -26.40
CA LYS A 80 10.90 -6.21 -25.74
C LYS A 80 10.71 -6.29 -24.22
N LEU A 81 9.59 -6.84 -23.73
CA LEU A 81 9.43 -7.09 -22.28
C LEU A 81 10.56 -7.98 -21.76
N LYS A 82 10.88 -9.08 -22.45
CA LYS A 82 11.92 -10.04 -22.03
C LYS A 82 13.29 -9.37 -21.85
N THR A 83 13.60 -8.31 -22.59
CA THR A 83 14.88 -7.59 -22.41
C THR A 83 14.97 -6.81 -21.10
N PHE A 84 13.82 -6.44 -20.52
CA PHE A 84 13.75 -5.72 -19.25
C PHE A 84 13.67 -6.65 -18.02
N LEU A 85 13.36 -7.92 -18.23
CA LEU A 85 13.15 -8.87 -17.14
C LEU A 85 14.46 -9.24 -16.44
N SER A 86 14.46 -9.19 -15.11
CA SER A 86 15.45 -9.84 -14.27
C SER A 86 15.05 -11.28 -13.93
N GLU A 87 13.76 -11.52 -13.77
CA GLU A 87 13.20 -12.81 -13.40
C GLU A 87 11.74 -12.91 -13.89
N SER A 88 11.28 -14.13 -14.16
CA SER A 88 9.85 -14.41 -14.30
C SER A 88 9.48 -15.65 -13.50
N THR A 89 8.34 -15.61 -12.82
CA THR A 89 7.84 -16.72 -12.02
C THR A 89 6.42 -17.05 -12.43
N THR A 90 6.17 -18.31 -12.77
CA THR A 90 4.82 -18.82 -12.97
C THR A 90 4.25 -19.30 -11.64
N ARG A 91 3.02 -18.90 -11.34
CA ARG A 91 2.26 -19.36 -10.17
C ARG A 91 0.97 -20.00 -10.63
N GLN A 92 0.74 -21.22 -10.16
CA GLN A 92 -0.38 -22.04 -10.57
C GLN A 92 -1.10 -22.60 -9.34
N LYS A 93 -2.43 -22.62 -9.41
CA LYS A 93 -3.31 -23.32 -8.49
C LYS A 93 -4.27 -24.20 -9.28
N GLY A 94 -4.39 -25.46 -8.88
CA GLY A 94 -5.14 -26.47 -9.61
C GLY A 94 -4.34 -27.08 -10.77
N PRO A 95 -5.03 -27.73 -11.72
CA PRO A 95 -4.43 -28.48 -12.80
C PRO A 95 -3.51 -27.62 -13.63
N ALA A 96 -2.38 -28.21 -14.03
CA ALA A 96 -1.47 -27.55 -14.95
C ALA A 96 -2.20 -27.32 -16.26
N PRO A 97 -2.14 -26.09 -16.79
CA PRO A 97 -2.60 -25.90 -18.15
C PRO A 97 -1.81 -26.80 -19.09
N PRO A 98 -2.45 -27.40 -20.11
CA PRO A 98 -1.71 -28.05 -21.18
C PRO A 98 -0.77 -27.03 -21.81
N PHE A 99 0.33 -27.50 -22.41
CA PHE A 99 1.21 -26.65 -23.21
C PHE A 99 1.17 -27.12 -24.67
N PRO A 100 0.71 -26.27 -25.61
CA PRO A 100 0.13 -24.94 -25.41
C PRO A 100 -1.17 -24.89 -24.59
N LEU A 101 -1.48 -23.72 -23.99
CA LEU A 101 -2.73 -23.50 -23.26
C LEU A 101 -3.88 -23.47 -24.29
N ASP A 102 -4.55 -24.60 -24.41
CA ASP A 102 -5.94 -24.60 -24.86
C ASP A 102 -6.83 -24.23 -23.67
N SER A 103 -7.36 -23.01 -23.68
CA SER A 103 -8.17 -22.46 -22.58
C SER A 103 -9.41 -23.32 -22.30
N ASN A 104 -9.96 -23.99 -23.32
CA ASN A 104 -11.10 -24.89 -23.16
C ASN A 104 -10.71 -26.19 -22.46
N THR A 105 -9.61 -26.84 -22.89
CA THR A 105 -9.07 -28.04 -22.23
C THR A 105 -8.65 -27.73 -20.79
N TRP A 106 -7.99 -26.59 -20.55
CA TRP A 106 -7.63 -26.19 -19.20
C TRP A 106 -8.86 -25.89 -18.34
N ALA A 107 -9.83 -25.14 -18.86
CA ALA A 107 -11.07 -24.87 -18.13
C ALA A 107 -11.83 -26.16 -17.80
N ALA A 108 -11.84 -27.14 -18.70
CA ALA A 108 -12.39 -28.47 -18.44
C ALA A 108 -11.60 -29.20 -17.34
N ALA A 109 -10.27 -29.21 -17.39
CA ALA A 109 -9.43 -29.79 -16.36
C ALA A 109 -9.67 -29.13 -14.99
N VAL A 110 -9.73 -27.80 -14.95
CA VAL A 110 -10.04 -27.01 -13.75
C VAL A 110 -11.44 -27.33 -13.21
N ARG A 111 -12.43 -27.52 -14.08
CA ARG A 111 -13.78 -27.93 -13.66
C ARG A 111 -13.77 -29.33 -13.05
N ASP A 112 -13.01 -30.25 -13.63
CA ASP A 112 -12.98 -31.66 -13.24
C ASP A 112 -12.10 -31.89 -11.99
N ASP A 113 -11.08 -31.06 -11.77
CA ASP A 113 -10.20 -31.07 -10.59
C ASP A 113 -9.93 -29.64 -10.09
N PRO A 114 -10.92 -28.97 -9.46
CA PRO A 114 -10.75 -27.59 -9.03
C PRO A 114 -9.93 -27.49 -7.73
N TYR A 115 -9.26 -26.35 -7.55
CA TYR A 115 -8.48 -26.01 -6.36
C TYR A 115 -9.08 -24.80 -5.63
N PRO A 116 -8.92 -24.67 -4.29
CA PRO A 116 -9.32 -23.46 -3.58
C PRO A 116 -8.56 -22.22 -4.08
N ILE A 117 -9.25 -21.31 -4.77
CA ILE A 117 -8.67 -20.05 -5.27
C ILE A 117 -9.04 -18.84 -4.39
N LYS A 118 -10.12 -18.94 -3.60
CA LYS A 118 -10.48 -17.95 -2.57
C LYS A 118 -11.00 -18.66 -1.33
N LEU A 119 -10.51 -18.26 -0.17
CA LEU A 119 -10.89 -18.82 1.13
C LEU A 119 -11.41 -17.72 2.04
N THR A 120 -12.54 -17.97 2.71
CA THR A 120 -12.91 -17.28 3.93
C THR A 120 -12.69 -18.25 5.08
N LEU A 121 -11.93 -17.81 6.08
CA LEU A 121 -11.46 -18.65 7.16
C LEU A 121 -12.06 -18.20 8.49
N THR A 122 -12.27 -19.14 9.39
CA THR A 122 -12.63 -18.89 10.79
C THR A 122 -11.68 -19.66 11.69
N PRO A 123 -11.23 -19.10 12.83
CA PRO A 123 -10.34 -19.81 13.73
C PRO A 123 -10.95 -21.13 14.22
N ILE A 124 -10.18 -22.22 14.25
CA ILE A 124 -10.64 -23.52 14.75
C ILE A 124 -11.13 -23.44 16.20
N SER A 125 -10.61 -22.48 16.95
CA SER A 125 -11.08 -22.21 18.31
C SER A 125 -12.60 -21.97 18.42
N GLU A 126 -13.26 -21.54 17.34
CA GLU A 126 -14.70 -21.32 17.31
C GLU A 126 -15.52 -22.62 17.21
N VAL A 127 -14.87 -23.76 16.94
CA VAL A 127 -15.49 -25.10 16.98
C VAL A 127 -15.73 -25.56 18.42
N PHE A 128 -14.95 -25.08 19.40
CA PHE A 128 -15.06 -25.46 20.81
C PHE A 128 -16.25 -24.78 21.50
N VAL A 129 -17.45 -25.17 21.09
CA VAL A 129 -18.73 -24.72 21.63
C VAL A 129 -19.59 -25.91 22.01
N SER A 130 -20.47 -25.74 23.00
CA SER A 130 -21.30 -26.84 23.53
C SER A 130 -22.17 -27.52 22.46
N ARG A 131 -22.53 -26.81 21.39
CA ARG A 131 -23.27 -27.37 20.25
C ARG A 131 -22.51 -28.52 19.57
N ASN A 132 -21.19 -28.40 19.43
CA ASN A 132 -20.35 -29.39 18.76
C ASN A 132 -19.85 -30.47 19.75
N PHE A 133 -19.86 -30.15 21.04
CA PHE A 133 -19.38 -31.02 22.12
C PHE A 133 -20.39 -31.09 23.28
N PRO A 134 -21.60 -31.64 23.07
CA PRO A 134 -22.70 -31.56 24.03
C PRO A 134 -22.45 -32.33 25.33
N SER A 135 -21.53 -33.29 25.31
CA SER A 135 -21.14 -34.09 26.48
C SER A 135 -20.00 -33.48 27.30
N VAL A 136 -19.40 -32.37 26.83
CA VAL A 136 -18.30 -31.70 27.51
C VAL A 136 -18.84 -30.49 28.26
N ASP A 137 -18.43 -30.35 29.51
CA ASP A 137 -18.77 -29.18 30.34
C ASP A 137 -18.39 -27.86 29.63
N ALA A 138 -19.28 -26.88 29.69
CA ALA A 138 -19.10 -25.60 29.00
C ALA A 138 -17.89 -24.82 29.50
N THR A 139 -17.58 -24.89 30.80
CA THR A 139 -16.40 -24.25 31.40
C THR A 139 -15.12 -24.91 30.89
N ARG A 140 -15.13 -26.24 30.77
CA ARG A 140 -14.02 -26.99 30.17
C ARG A 140 -13.82 -26.63 28.69
N LEU A 141 -14.89 -26.51 27.91
CA LEU A 141 -14.81 -26.09 26.50
C LEU A 141 -14.24 -24.67 26.35
N ALA A 142 -14.68 -23.73 27.18
CA ALA A 142 -14.13 -22.38 27.21
C ALA A 142 -12.62 -22.40 27.52
N SER A 143 -12.20 -23.19 28.51
CA SER A 143 -10.77 -23.34 28.84
C SER A 143 -9.97 -23.95 27.67
N VAL A 144 -10.49 -24.97 26.99
CA VAL A 144 -9.84 -25.56 25.80
C VAL A 144 -9.75 -24.54 24.67
N LYS A 145 -10.81 -23.74 24.45
CA LYS A 145 -10.84 -22.67 23.46
C LYS A 145 -9.75 -21.63 23.70
N ASP A 146 -9.63 -21.15 24.94
CA ASP A 146 -8.64 -20.12 25.29
C ASP A 146 -7.21 -20.65 25.21
N LYS A 147 -6.98 -21.88 25.67
CA LYS A 147 -5.67 -22.55 25.53
C LYS A 147 -5.29 -22.75 24.06
N TYR A 148 -6.22 -23.22 23.23
CA TYR A 148 -5.97 -23.37 21.79
C TYR A 148 -5.60 -22.04 21.15
N LYS A 149 -6.32 -20.94 21.45
CA LYS A 149 -6.00 -19.60 20.96
C LYS A 149 -4.57 -19.18 21.35
N SER A 150 -4.19 -19.40 22.61
CA SER A 150 -2.83 -19.10 23.09
C SER A 150 -1.77 -19.91 22.35
N TYR A 151 -1.96 -21.23 22.20
CA TYR A 151 -0.99 -22.08 21.51
C TYR A 151 -0.90 -21.79 20.02
N VAL A 152 -1.97 -21.33 19.37
CA VAL A 152 -1.90 -20.82 17.99
C VAL A 152 -1.00 -19.59 17.93
N VAL A 153 -1.13 -18.64 18.86
CA VAL A 153 -0.26 -17.45 18.91
C VAL A 153 1.20 -17.84 19.10
N ASP A 154 1.49 -18.74 20.03
CA ASP A 154 2.85 -19.24 20.27
C ASP A 154 3.41 -19.94 19.02
N TYR A 155 2.59 -20.76 18.35
CA TYR A 155 2.95 -21.48 17.14
C TYR A 155 3.31 -20.52 15.99
N CYS A 156 2.48 -19.52 15.69
CA CYS A 156 2.83 -18.57 14.61
C CYS A 156 4.04 -17.72 14.97
N THR A 157 4.18 -17.33 16.25
CA THR A 157 5.34 -16.55 16.73
C THR A 157 6.63 -17.32 16.51
N ALA A 158 6.65 -18.62 16.84
CA ALA A 158 7.81 -19.48 16.59
C ALA A 158 8.16 -19.60 15.09
N LEU A 159 7.15 -19.58 14.22
CA LEU A 159 7.32 -19.62 12.76
C LEU A 159 7.59 -18.25 12.13
N HIS A 160 7.52 -17.15 12.89
CA HIS A 160 7.62 -15.77 12.40
C HIS A 160 6.57 -15.45 11.31
N ILE A 161 5.34 -15.95 11.46
CA ILE A 161 4.22 -15.68 10.54
C ILE A 161 3.04 -15.02 11.25
N PRO A 162 2.19 -14.23 10.56
CA PRO A 162 0.96 -13.69 11.14
C PRO A 162 -0.05 -14.79 11.50
N CYS A 163 -0.74 -14.67 12.64
CA CYS A 163 -1.80 -15.62 13.04
C CYS A 163 -3.18 -15.35 12.42
N THR A 164 -3.28 -14.43 11.46
CA THR A 164 -4.56 -14.00 10.87
C THR A 164 -5.06 -14.90 9.74
N GLY A 165 -4.49 -16.10 9.59
CA GLY A 165 -4.67 -16.97 8.42
C GLY A 165 -3.65 -16.65 7.32
N PRO A 166 -3.59 -17.47 6.25
CA PRO A 166 -2.79 -17.17 5.08
C PRO A 166 -3.08 -15.74 4.63
N LEU A 167 -2.01 -14.98 4.36
CA LEU A 167 -2.15 -13.72 3.66
C LEU A 167 -2.98 -13.99 2.40
N PRO A 168 -3.84 -13.04 1.96
CA PRO A 168 -4.36 -13.09 0.61
C PRO A 168 -3.23 -13.46 -0.34
N ASP A 169 -3.54 -14.20 -1.41
CA ASP A 169 -2.60 -14.23 -2.53
C ASP A 169 -2.11 -12.80 -2.71
N PRO A 170 -0.81 -12.56 -2.94
CA PRO A 170 -0.35 -11.24 -3.28
C PRO A 170 -0.96 -10.91 -4.65
N THR A 171 -2.26 -10.57 -4.68
CA THR A 171 -2.77 -9.44 -5.40
C THR A 171 -1.85 -8.35 -4.93
N ASN A 172 -0.93 -7.96 -5.79
CA ASN A 172 -0.11 -6.80 -5.57
C ASN A 172 -1.10 -5.68 -5.23
N ALA A 173 -1.33 -5.42 -3.95
CA ALA A 173 -1.83 -4.13 -3.51
C ALA A 173 -0.67 -3.22 -3.90
N TYR A 174 -0.70 -2.77 -5.15
CA TYR A 174 0.35 -1.97 -5.76
C TYR A 174 0.37 -0.72 -4.90
N HIS A 175 1.37 -0.65 -4.05
CA HIS A 175 1.66 0.50 -3.23
C HIS A 175 3.03 0.98 -3.68
N SER A 176 3.04 1.86 -4.67
CA SER A 176 4.26 2.46 -5.19
C SER A 176 4.41 3.87 -4.64
N VAL A 177 5.67 4.27 -4.47
CA VAL A 177 6.02 5.68 -4.28
C VAL A 177 6.61 6.09 -5.61
N GLU A 178 5.83 6.79 -6.42
CA GLU A 178 6.25 7.29 -7.72
C GLU A 178 7.01 8.59 -7.54
N THR A 179 8.06 8.81 -8.34
CA THR A 179 8.87 10.03 -8.28
C THR A 179 8.88 10.74 -9.63
N ALA A 180 8.53 12.02 -9.66
CA ALA A 180 8.65 12.87 -10.84
C ALA A 180 9.75 13.92 -10.63
N ARG A 181 10.58 14.18 -11.67
CA ARG A 181 11.69 15.15 -11.63
C ARG A 181 11.57 16.21 -12.73
N GLY A 182 11.87 17.47 -12.42
CA GLY A 182 12.21 18.49 -13.41
C GLY A 182 12.05 19.95 -12.92
N SER A 183 12.08 20.93 -13.84
CA SER A 183 12.37 22.35 -13.57
C SER A 183 11.22 23.36 -13.32
N SER A 184 9.91 23.02 -13.37
CA SER A 184 8.88 24.04 -13.04
C SER A 184 7.51 23.53 -12.56
N THR A 185 6.97 22.44 -13.12
CA THR A 185 5.68 21.85 -12.73
C THR A 185 5.67 20.37 -13.03
N PHE A 186 5.41 19.52 -12.03
CA PHE A 186 5.36 18.07 -12.20
C PHE A 186 4.05 17.51 -11.71
N SER A 187 3.52 16.65 -12.54
CA SER A 187 2.43 15.76 -12.19
C SER A 187 3.06 14.43 -11.84
N VAL A 188 2.83 13.93 -10.62
CA VAL A 188 3.21 12.56 -10.32
C VAL A 188 2.14 11.66 -10.90
N TYR A 189 2.44 10.94 -11.97
CA TYR A 189 1.47 10.03 -12.57
C TYR A 189 1.49 8.70 -11.84
N CYS A 190 0.38 8.38 -11.20
CA CYS A 190 0.11 7.00 -10.80
C CYS A 190 -0.12 6.16 -12.08
N PRO A 191 0.49 4.97 -12.22
CA PRO A 191 0.25 4.06 -13.34
C PRO A 191 -1.24 3.82 -13.62
N GLN A 192 -1.61 3.38 -14.84
CA GLN A 192 -2.99 3.35 -15.37
C GLN A 192 -4.05 2.52 -14.58
N SER A 193 -3.70 1.92 -13.45
CA SER A 193 -4.62 1.18 -12.57
C SER A 193 -4.50 1.60 -11.10
N THR A 194 -3.76 2.65 -10.79
CA THR A 194 -3.56 3.15 -9.42
C THR A 194 -4.12 4.57 -9.28
N ILE A 195 -4.54 4.90 -8.07
CA ILE A 195 -5.00 6.23 -7.67
C ILE A 195 -4.06 6.78 -6.60
N PRO A 196 -3.79 8.09 -6.60
CA PRO A 196 -2.96 8.70 -5.58
C PRO A 196 -3.72 8.85 -4.27
N ILE A 197 -3.16 8.34 -3.18
CA ILE A 197 -3.69 8.52 -1.82
C ILE A 197 -2.88 9.52 -1.00
N GLY A 198 -1.71 9.92 -1.50
CA GLY A 198 -0.90 10.95 -0.87
C GLY A 198 0.24 11.41 -1.75
N VAL A 199 0.93 12.43 -1.28
CA VAL A 199 2.03 13.07 -1.98
C VAL A 199 3.07 13.61 -1.00
N GLY A 200 4.29 13.85 -1.47
CA GLY A 200 5.39 14.48 -0.74
C GLY A 200 6.43 15.07 -1.70
N PHE A 201 7.52 15.65 -1.17
CA PHE A 201 8.54 16.32 -1.97
C PHE A 201 9.94 16.15 -1.34
N SER A 202 10.97 16.12 -2.19
CA SER A 202 12.38 16.07 -1.78
C SER A 202 13.17 17.03 -2.62
N ARG A 203 13.91 17.92 -1.98
CA ARG A 203 14.88 18.76 -2.67
C ARG A 203 15.93 17.88 -3.36
N SER A 204 16.18 18.10 -4.66
CA SER A 204 17.42 17.64 -5.28
C SER A 204 18.52 18.59 -4.81
N ASN A 205 19.60 18.03 -4.26
CA ASN A 205 20.75 18.78 -3.73
C ASN A 205 21.14 19.93 -4.68
N ASP A 206 21.08 21.20 -4.25
CA ASP A 206 22.22 22.15 -4.35
C ASP A 206 21.96 23.66 -4.14
N GLU A 207 20.74 24.24 -4.01
CA GLU A 207 20.65 25.68 -3.66
C GLU A 207 19.43 26.11 -2.82
N PRO A 208 19.59 27.12 -1.92
CA PRO A 208 18.53 27.67 -1.07
C PRO A 208 17.66 28.70 -1.83
N HIS A 209 16.45 28.30 -2.26
CA HIS A 209 15.44 29.22 -2.81
C HIS A 209 14.03 28.94 -2.25
N PRO A 210 13.19 29.98 -2.05
CA PRO A 210 11.95 29.91 -1.28
C PRO A 210 10.71 29.67 -2.16
N GLY A 211 10.30 28.42 -2.36
CA GLY A 211 9.07 28.11 -3.09
C GLY A 211 8.44 26.80 -2.61
N TYR A 212 7.91 26.78 -1.39
CA TYR A 212 7.33 25.57 -0.81
C TYR A 212 5.83 25.47 -1.12
N TYR A 213 5.45 24.53 -1.97
CA TYR A 213 4.06 24.10 -2.15
C TYR A 213 3.95 22.64 -1.71
N PHE A 214 3.15 22.37 -0.68
CA PHE A 214 2.91 21.03 -0.19
C PHE A 214 1.65 20.51 -0.89
N ASN A 215 1.80 19.74 -1.96
CA ASN A 215 0.79 18.79 -2.43
C ASN A 215 -0.54 19.29 -3.06
N ALA A 216 -0.85 18.59 -4.16
CA ALA A 216 -2.13 18.25 -4.79
C ALA A 216 -3.23 19.30 -4.72
N ASP A 217 -3.33 20.08 -5.78
CA ASP A 217 -4.60 20.71 -6.18
C ASP A 217 -5.45 19.66 -6.94
N PRO A 218 -6.51 19.10 -6.33
CA PRO A 218 -7.44 18.20 -7.02
C PRO A 218 -8.43 18.96 -7.92
N ASP A 219 -8.46 20.30 -7.88
CA ASP A 219 -9.42 21.12 -8.65
C ASP A 219 -8.98 21.35 -10.11
N GLN A 220 -7.78 20.94 -10.50
CA GLN A 220 -7.45 20.79 -11.92
C GLN A 220 -8.25 19.59 -12.45
N GLU A 221 -9.05 19.77 -13.51
CA GLU A 221 -10.06 18.84 -14.06
C GLU A 221 -9.59 17.37 -14.33
N CYS A 222 -8.31 17.07 -14.10
CA CYS A 222 -7.73 15.74 -14.02
C CYS A 222 -7.66 15.23 -12.56
N ALA A 223 -8.80 14.89 -11.95
CA ALA A 223 -8.96 14.39 -10.56
C ALA A 223 -8.21 13.08 -10.20
N ARG A 224 -7.20 12.68 -10.97
CA ARG A 224 -6.38 11.48 -10.78
C ARG A 224 -4.88 11.76 -10.70
N VAL A 225 -4.48 13.02 -10.76
CA VAL A 225 -3.07 13.40 -10.82
C VAL A 225 -2.79 14.32 -9.64
N PRO A 226 -1.94 13.92 -8.69
CA PRO A 226 -1.40 14.85 -7.72
C PRO A 226 -0.54 15.85 -8.45
N TYR A 227 -0.99 17.10 -8.40
CA TYR A 227 -0.25 18.20 -8.95
C TYR A 227 0.77 18.69 -7.93
N CYS A 228 2.04 18.70 -8.32
CA CYS A 228 3.11 19.33 -7.55
C CYS A 228 3.67 20.51 -8.36
N PHE A 229 3.37 21.72 -7.89
CA PHE A 229 3.96 22.92 -8.47
C PHE A 229 5.33 23.14 -7.85
N ASN A 230 6.39 23.10 -8.65
CA ASN A 230 7.73 23.34 -8.16
C ASN A 230 8.60 24.12 -9.15
N PRO A 231 8.75 25.44 -8.96
CA PRO A 231 9.58 26.27 -9.85
C PRO A 231 11.09 26.01 -9.71
N HIS A 232 11.53 25.08 -8.84
CA HIS A 232 12.93 24.99 -8.38
C HIS A 232 13.58 23.60 -8.52
N GLY A 233 13.00 22.66 -9.25
CA GLY A 233 13.72 21.43 -9.57
C GLY A 233 13.53 20.24 -8.63
N GLU A 234 12.70 20.35 -7.58
CA GLU A 234 12.63 19.29 -6.55
C GLU A 234 11.86 18.05 -7.03
N ASP A 235 12.24 16.89 -6.49
CA ASP A 235 11.60 15.60 -6.74
C ASP A 235 10.21 15.59 -6.06
N CYS A 236 9.18 15.26 -6.83
CA CYS A 236 7.81 15.11 -6.34
C CYS A 236 7.51 13.62 -6.13
N PHE A 237 6.96 13.25 -4.98
CA PHE A 237 6.63 11.87 -4.63
C PHE A 237 5.13 11.69 -4.55
N GLY A 238 4.59 10.66 -5.18
CA GLY A 238 3.18 10.27 -5.10
C GLY A 238 3.06 8.90 -4.47
N VAL A 239 2.24 8.78 -3.44
CA VAL A 239 1.85 7.49 -2.90
C VAL A 239 0.66 7.00 -3.68
N CYS A 240 0.89 6.01 -4.54
CA CYS A 240 -0.12 5.42 -5.41
C CYS A 240 -0.61 4.10 -4.81
N THR A 241 -1.92 3.88 -4.83
CA THR A 241 -2.53 2.62 -4.47
C THR A 241 -3.39 2.09 -5.60
N ASP A 242 -3.54 0.78 -5.70
CA ASP A 242 -4.39 0.15 -6.71
C ASP A 242 -5.86 0.63 -6.59
N ALA A 243 -6.44 1.04 -7.72
CA ALA A 243 -7.79 1.58 -7.81
C ALA A 243 -8.87 0.56 -7.41
N PHE A 244 -8.57 -0.74 -7.44
CA PHE A 244 -9.44 -1.81 -6.95
C PHE A 244 -9.25 -2.10 -5.46
N THR A 245 -8.23 -1.52 -4.82
CA THR A 245 -7.97 -1.63 -3.38
C THR A 245 -8.65 -0.51 -2.61
N VAL A 246 -8.76 0.68 -3.22
CA VAL A 246 -9.42 1.84 -2.64
C VAL A 246 -10.51 2.35 -3.60
N ASP A 247 -11.75 1.91 -3.39
CA ASP A 247 -12.89 2.28 -4.25
C ASP A 247 -13.26 3.78 -4.15
N ASP A 248 -12.82 4.47 -3.08
CA ASP A 248 -13.17 5.87 -2.85
C ASP A 248 -12.07 6.64 -2.10
N VAL A 249 -11.44 7.58 -2.80
CA VAL A 249 -10.59 8.63 -2.23
C VAL A 249 -11.32 9.96 -2.40
N ILE A 250 -11.66 10.59 -1.28
CA ILE A 250 -12.29 11.91 -1.27
C ILE A 250 -11.22 12.94 -0.99
N TYR A 251 -11.15 13.98 -1.81
CA TYR A 251 -10.33 15.15 -1.52
C TYR A 251 -11.18 16.23 -0.85
N LYS A 252 -10.66 16.80 0.23
CA LYS A 252 -11.24 17.96 0.90
C LYS A 252 -10.29 19.13 0.81
N LYS A 253 -10.86 20.31 0.62
CA LYS A 253 -10.17 21.59 0.50
C LYS A 253 -10.79 22.59 1.46
N ALA A 254 -9.95 23.37 2.13
CA ALA A 254 -10.37 24.54 2.89
C ALA A 254 -9.37 25.67 2.68
N ALA A 255 -9.84 26.82 2.20
CA ALA A 255 -9.03 28.03 2.11
C ALA A 255 -9.03 28.75 3.45
N GLY A 256 -7.86 29.24 3.89
CA GLY A 256 -7.74 29.95 5.16
C GLY A 256 -6.43 30.70 5.29
N SER A 257 -6.29 31.43 6.39
CA SER A 257 -5.04 32.05 6.83
C SER A 257 -4.82 31.85 8.33
N GLY A 258 -3.58 31.98 8.80
CA GLY A 258 -3.21 31.57 10.16
C GLY A 258 -3.22 30.05 10.28
N THR A 259 -3.82 29.48 11.33
CA THR A 259 -4.02 28.03 11.48
C THR A 259 -5.46 27.68 11.18
N TRP A 260 -5.71 26.68 10.34
CA TRP A 260 -7.05 26.15 10.09
C TRP A 260 -7.03 24.67 9.74
N ASP A 261 -8.19 24.05 9.86
CA ASP A 261 -8.37 22.62 9.70
C ASP A 261 -9.16 22.27 8.44
N VAL A 262 -8.86 21.10 7.88
CA VAL A 262 -9.68 20.42 6.88
C VAL A 262 -9.96 19.00 7.38
N THR A 263 -11.25 18.68 7.51
CA THR A 263 -11.71 17.42 8.11
C THR A 263 -12.34 16.53 7.05
N CYS A 264 -11.94 15.26 7.05
CA CYS A 264 -12.52 14.21 6.24
C CYS A 264 -13.97 13.91 6.66
N PRO A 265 -14.85 13.50 5.74
CA PRO A 265 -16.21 13.10 6.09
C PRO A 265 -16.25 11.94 7.10
N ALA A 266 -17.38 11.79 7.79
CA ALA A 266 -17.62 10.65 8.65
C ALA A 266 -17.44 9.33 7.89
N GLY A 267 -16.74 8.37 8.48
CA GLY A 267 -16.39 7.10 7.84
C GLY A 267 -15.10 7.12 7.02
N TYR A 268 -14.41 8.26 6.94
CA TYR A 268 -13.12 8.39 6.26
C TYR A 268 -12.00 8.72 7.25
N LYS A 269 -10.77 8.42 6.84
CA LYS A 269 -9.53 8.73 7.54
C LYS A 269 -8.62 9.53 6.62
N VAL A 270 -7.83 10.42 7.21
CA VAL A 270 -6.81 11.17 6.47
C VAL A 270 -5.74 10.18 5.98
N ALA A 271 -5.47 10.18 4.67
CA ALA A 271 -4.35 9.48 4.05
C ALA A 271 -3.14 10.40 3.86
N SER A 272 -3.37 11.67 3.56
CA SER A 272 -2.33 12.67 3.33
C SER A 272 -2.86 14.09 3.60
N CYS A 273 -1.97 14.97 4.06
CA CYS A 273 -2.22 16.40 4.22
C CYS A 273 -1.39 17.20 3.20
N GLY A 274 -1.97 18.28 2.68
CA GLY A 274 -1.31 19.23 1.79
C GLY A 274 -1.64 20.68 2.13
N ILE A 275 -0.80 21.62 1.70
CA ILE A 275 -1.04 23.05 1.68
C ILE A 275 -0.50 23.71 0.39
N ALA A 276 -1.35 24.46 -0.31
CA ALA A 276 -0.96 25.25 -1.49
C ALA A 276 -1.12 26.76 -1.21
N ALA A 277 0.00 27.46 -1.06
CA ALA A 277 -0.01 28.90 -0.78
C ALA A 277 -0.58 29.72 -1.96
N HIS A 278 -1.44 30.70 -1.68
CA HIS A 278 -2.02 31.56 -2.73
C HIS A 278 -1.05 32.64 -3.20
N ARG A 279 -0.07 32.99 -2.38
CA ARG A 279 0.91 34.04 -2.62
C ARG A 279 2.29 33.57 -2.21
N ALA A 280 3.28 34.22 -2.79
CA ALA A 280 4.66 33.99 -2.43
C ALA A 280 4.91 34.30 -0.94
N HIS A 281 5.59 33.34 -0.30
CA HIS A 281 6.39 33.46 0.93
C HIS A 281 5.63 33.76 2.22
N GLU A 282 5.07 32.71 2.85
CA GLU A 282 5.37 32.54 4.27
C GLU A 282 6.50 31.53 4.40
N GLY A 283 7.41 31.78 5.34
CA GLY A 283 8.47 30.85 5.65
C GLY A 283 8.01 29.57 6.37
N TRP A 284 6.83 29.54 6.98
CA TRP A 284 6.43 28.46 7.88
C TRP A 284 5.22 27.65 7.41
N PRO A 285 5.02 27.31 6.13
CA PRO A 285 3.88 26.49 5.77
C PRO A 285 3.93 25.19 6.58
N ARG A 286 2.80 24.88 7.22
CA ARG A 286 2.62 23.63 7.98
C ARG A 286 1.47 22.89 7.36
N SER A 287 1.61 21.58 7.25
CA SER A 287 0.51 20.71 6.90
C SER A 287 0.78 19.36 7.55
N TYR A 288 -0.06 19.01 8.52
CA TYR A 288 0.14 17.81 9.31
C TYR A 288 -1.20 17.27 9.84
N PRO A 289 -1.30 15.96 10.08
CA PRO A 289 -2.51 15.38 10.65
C PRO A 289 -2.57 15.67 12.16
N THR A 290 -3.63 16.32 12.64
CA THR A 290 -3.88 16.53 14.08
C THR A 290 -4.75 15.43 14.69
N SER A 291 -5.54 14.76 13.86
CA SER A 291 -6.35 13.60 14.25
C SER A 291 -6.43 12.61 13.10
N SER A 292 -7.05 11.45 13.35
CA SER A 292 -7.23 10.41 12.32
C SER A 292 -8.07 10.87 11.10
N ASP A 293 -8.77 11.99 11.20
CA ASP A 293 -9.70 12.53 10.20
C ASP A 293 -9.48 14.02 9.90
N THR A 294 -8.48 14.67 10.51
CA THR A 294 -8.26 16.12 10.34
C THR A 294 -6.81 16.42 10.00
N CYS A 295 -6.62 17.20 8.94
CA CYS A 295 -5.38 17.87 8.63
C CYS A 295 -5.44 19.30 9.11
N THR A 296 -4.37 19.75 9.75
CA THR A 296 -4.18 21.14 10.15
C THR A 296 -3.14 21.76 9.26
N CYS A 297 -3.48 22.91 8.71
CA CYS A 297 -2.58 23.73 7.94
C CYS A 297 -2.30 25.04 8.65
N TYR A 298 -1.13 25.59 8.37
CA TYR A 298 -0.82 26.96 8.76
C TYR A 298 -0.15 27.71 7.62
N GLN A 299 -0.72 28.88 7.29
CA GLN A 299 -0.14 29.85 6.38
C GLN A 299 -0.70 31.27 6.67
N TYR A 300 0.16 32.25 6.95
CA TYR A 300 -0.22 33.61 7.37
C TYR A 300 -0.87 34.47 6.26
N PHE A 301 -0.35 34.42 5.04
CA PHE A 301 -0.81 35.15 3.85
C PHE A 301 -1.99 34.52 3.09
N GLY A 302 -2.50 33.39 3.55
CA GLY A 302 -3.54 32.63 2.88
C GLY A 302 -3.00 31.44 2.07
N ALA A 303 -3.63 30.28 2.24
CA ALA A 303 -3.40 29.09 1.42
C ALA A 303 -4.66 28.24 1.33
N ASP A 304 -4.64 27.26 0.45
CA ASP A 304 -5.56 26.13 0.45
C ASP A 304 -4.94 24.98 1.25
N CYS A 305 -5.71 24.44 2.19
CA CYS A 305 -5.37 23.22 2.92
C CYS A 305 -6.11 22.04 2.31
N TYR A 306 -5.40 20.93 2.10
CA TYR A 306 -5.92 19.73 1.47
C TYR A 306 -5.84 18.54 2.42
N ALA A 307 -6.88 17.70 2.40
CA ALA A 307 -6.86 16.36 2.94
C ALA A 307 -7.26 15.36 1.86
N SER A 308 -6.42 14.35 1.64
CA SER A 308 -6.82 13.13 0.94
C SER A 308 -7.44 12.19 1.96
N CYS A 309 -8.67 11.75 1.72
CA CYS A 309 -9.47 10.98 2.67
C CYS A 309 -9.78 9.61 2.08
N VAL A 310 -9.38 8.54 2.78
CA VAL A 310 -9.64 7.15 2.40
C VAL A 310 -10.72 6.56 3.32
N ASN A 311 -11.55 5.66 2.79
CA ASN A 311 -12.56 5.00 3.61
C ASN A 311 -11.91 4.26 4.79
N ALA A 312 -12.45 4.42 5.99
CA ALA A 312 -11.89 3.85 7.21
C ALA A 312 -11.83 2.31 7.18
N THR A 313 -12.72 1.65 6.42
CA THR A 313 -12.71 0.19 6.24
C THR A 313 -11.52 -0.28 5.40
N MET A 314 -11.00 0.57 4.51
CA MET A 314 -9.86 0.28 3.64
C MET A 314 -8.53 0.55 4.35
N ALA A 315 -8.48 1.59 5.19
CA ALA A 315 -7.31 1.97 5.98
C ALA A 315 -7.32 1.33 7.38
N ARG A 316 -7.22 -0.01 7.44
CA ARG A 316 -7.18 -0.72 8.72
C ARG A 316 -5.90 -0.39 9.48
N ASN A 317 -5.95 -0.43 10.82
CA ASN A 317 -4.81 -0.04 11.66
C ASN A 317 -4.28 1.37 11.37
N HIS A 318 -5.16 2.29 10.93
CA HIS A 318 -4.82 3.69 10.69
C HIS A 318 -4.16 4.29 11.94
N ARG A 319 -2.99 4.88 11.77
CA ARG A 319 -2.23 5.51 12.84
C ARG A 319 -1.42 6.69 12.30
N ILE A 320 -1.36 7.74 13.11
CA ILE A 320 -0.41 8.83 12.93
C ILE A 320 0.79 8.54 13.82
N VAL A 321 1.97 8.45 13.21
CA VAL A 321 3.24 8.35 13.91
C VAL A 321 3.91 9.70 13.85
N GLU A 322 4.27 10.23 15.01
CA GLU A 322 5.02 11.47 15.15
C GLU A 322 6.43 11.15 15.65
N ASN A 323 7.41 11.88 15.13
CA ASN A 323 8.75 11.90 15.68
C ASN A 323 9.27 13.35 15.69
N PHE A 324 9.94 13.73 16.76
CA PHE A 324 10.49 15.07 16.95
C PHE A 324 12.01 14.99 16.96
N GLY A 325 12.67 15.88 16.21
CA GLY A 325 14.12 15.93 16.15
C GLY A 325 14.59 16.97 15.15
N ASP A 326 15.90 17.05 14.95
CA ASP A 326 16.59 17.86 13.94
C ASP A 326 17.33 16.95 12.94
N GLN A 327 17.86 17.53 11.87
CA GLN A 327 18.82 16.92 10.93
C GLN A 327 18.49 15.50 10.42
N GLY A 328 17.26 15.30 9.93
CA GLY A 328 16.84 14.02 9.34
C GLY A 328 16.01 13.19 10.31
N ILE A 329 14.76 13.59 10.46
CA ILE A 329 13.77 12.99 11.35
C ILE A 329 13.06 11.89 10.58
N ILE A 330 12.98 10.69 11.16
CA ILE A 330 12.30 9.56 10.53
C ILE A 330 11.08 9.18 11.36
N ALA A 331 9.88 9.41 10.83
CA ALA A 331 8.63 8.89 11.37
C ALA A 331 8.33 7.52 10.73
N ARG A 332 8.61 6.44 11.45
CA ARG A 332 8.49 5.06 10.94
C ARG A 332 7.10 4.49 11.13
N CYS A 333 6.51 3.96 10.07
CA CYS A 333 5.27 3.19 10.18
C CYS A 333 5.52 1.86 10.90
N PRO A 334 4.59 1.39 11.76
CA PRO A 334 4.68 0.09 12.39
C PRO A 334 4.76 -1.06 11.37
N ALA A 335 5.38 -2.16 11.75
CA ALA A 335 5.43 -3.37 10.93
C ALA A 335 4.00 -3.81 10.50
N GLY A 336 3.85 -4.16 9.22
CA GLY A 336 2.54 -4.53 8.65
C GLY A 336 1.66 -3.36 8.22
N THR A 337 2.15 -2.12 8.31
CA THR A 337 1.49 -0.93 7.74
C THR A 337 2.37 -0.27 6.69
N VAL A 338 1.73 0.48 5.78
CA VAL A 338 2.40 1.29 4.76
C VAL A 338 2.15 2.77 5.01
N VAL A 339 3.12 3.62 4.66
CA VAL A 339 2.96 5.07 4.66
C VAL A 339 2.01 5.49 3.54
N MET A 340 0.91 6.16 3.90
CA MET A 340 -0.05 6.74 2.96
C MET A 340 0.27 8.20 2.64
N GLY A 341 0.89 8.91 3.59
CA GLY A 341 1.23 10.32 3.45
C GLY A 341 2.07 10.82 4.60
N CYS A 342 2.64 12.00 4.40
CA CYS A 342 3.50 12.66 5.37
C CYS A 342 2.92 13.99 5.83
N GLY A 343 3.33 14.42 7.01
CA GLY A 343 3.01 15.73 7.55
C GLY A 343 4.21 16.35 8.24
N TYR A 344 4.15 17.66 8.44
CA TYR A 344 5.25 18.44 8.96
C TYR A 344 4.80 19.68 9.75
N ASN A 345 5.38 19.85 10.94
CA ASN A 345 5.09 20.97 11.84
C ASN A 345 6.39 21.48 12.49
N PRO A 346 6.99 22.57 11.96
CA PRO A 346 8.13 23.23 12.59
C PRO A 346 7.69 24.02 13.83
N PRO A 347 8.58 24.21 14.83
CA PRO A 347 8.36 25.11 15.95
C PRO A 347 8.13 26.55 15.46
N ALA A 348 7.35 27.31 16.21
CA ALA A 348 7.13 28.73 15.93
C ALA A 348 8.43 29.53 16.14
N GLY A 349 8.73 30.48 15.25
CA GLY A 349 9.92 31.35 15.37
C GLY A 349 11.19 30.84 14.67
N HIS A 350 11.12 29.74 13.91
CA HIS A 350 12.11 29.29 12.90
C HIS A 350 12.61 30.42 11.97
N SER A 351 13.73 30.28 11.21
CA SER A 351 13.88 30.89 9.87
C SER A 351 13.66 29.77 8.79
N ALA A 352 13.12 30.07 7.60
CA ALA A 352 12.42 29.14 6.70
C ALA A 352 13.28 28.76 5.52
N GLU A 353 14.29 29.57 5.34
CA GLU A 353 15.43 29.42 4.49
C GLU A 353 16.17 28.10 4.80
N GLU A 354 15.83 27.43 5.91
CA GLU A 354 16.38 26.14 6.34
C GLU A 354 15.36 24.98 6.41
N LEU A 355 14.21 25.09 5.73
CA LEU A 355 13.34 23.95 5.47
C LEU A 355 13.88 23.16 4.29
N TRP A 356 14.24 21.88 4.48
CA TRP A 356 14.82 21.13 3.38
C TRP A 356 13.83 20.20 2.68
N TRP A 357 13.05 19.35 3.35
CA TRP A 357 12.08 18.49 2.64
C TRP A 357 11.29 17.58 3.56
N VAL A 358 10.16 17.07 3.06
CA VAL A 358 9.32 16.03 3.71
C VAL A 358 8.91 15.03 2.64
N LYS A 359 9.45 13.81 2.72
CA LYS A 359 9.15 12.76 1.73
C LYS A 359 8.71 11.46 2.36
N PRO A 360 7.73 10.77 1.75
CA PRO A 360 7.53 9.36 2.05
C PRO A 360 8.76 8.58 1.60
N TYR A 361 9.09 7.52 2.33
CA TYR A 361 10.08 6.55 1.90
C TYR A 361 9.55 5.13 2.10
N ARG A 362 10.00 4.25 1.22
CA ARG A 362 9.80 2.82 1.33
C ARG A 362 11.12 2.16 1.01
N ASN A 363 11.65 1.36 1.93
CA ASN A 363 12.92 0.68 1.70
C ASN A 363 12.67 -0.54 0.81
N THR A 364 13.17 -0.50 -0.43
CA THR A 364 13.08 -1.60 -1.41
C THR A 364 13.74 -2.86 -0.85
N GLY A 365 12.93 -3.83 -0.41
CA GLY A 365 13.40 -5.08 0.22
C GLY A 365 13.11 -5.20 1.72
N SER A 366 12.53 -4.17 2.34
CA SER A 366 12.00 -4.21 3.71
C SER A 366 10.51 -3.86 3.75
N THR A 367 9.82 -4.25 4.82
CA THR A 367 8.47 -3.75 5.11
C THR A 367 8.48 -2.36 5.74
N ASP A 368 9.69 -1.83 6.01
CA ASP A 368 9.89 -0.48 6.53
C ASP A 368 9.40 0.57 5.54
N SER A 369 8.44 1.36 6.02
CA SER A 369 7.96 2.56 5.34
C SER A 369 7.77 3.67 6.36
N GLY A 370 7.74 4.92 5.90
CA GLY A 370 7.54 6.05 6.78
C GLY A 370 7.76 7.37 6.06
N CYS A 371 7.98 8.42 6.84
CA CYS A 371 8.31 9.74 6.36
C CYS A 371 9.69 10.15 6.85
N VAL A 372 10.46 10.76 5.96
CA VAL A 372 11.69 11.48 6.33
C VAL A 372 11.40 12.96 6.20
N CYS A 373 11.60 13.70 7.28
CA CYS A 373 11.55 15.14 7.31
C CYS A 373 12.94 15.67 7.64
N TYR A 374 13.36 16.75 7.00
CA TYR A 374 14.60 17.43 7.37
C TYR A 374 14.32 18.86 7.83
N ASN A 375 14.83 19.20 9.01
CA ASN A 375 14.82 20.55 9.55
C ASN A 375 16.03 20.75 10.47
N TYR A 376 16.62 21.94 10.47
CA TYR A 376 17.78 22.27 11.29
C TYR A 376 17.44 22.67 12.75
N TYR A 377 16.26 23.23 12.97
CA TYR A 377 15.78 23.83 14.23
C TYR A 377 14.72 23.01 14.97
N TYR A 378 14.84 21.68 14.87
CA TYR A 378 13.84 20.72 15.29
C TYR A 378 12.51 20.84 14.54
N ALA A 379 11.83 19.72 14.33
CA ALA A 379 10.46 19.72 13.84
C ALA A 379 9.75 18.43 14.23
N ASN A 380 8.42 18.47 14.21
CA ASN A 380 7.63 17.25 14.23
C ASN A 380 7.47 16.74 12.80
N CYS A 381 7.91 15.51 12.58
CA CYS A 381 7.69 14.73 11.38
C CYS A 381 6.55 13.76 11.61
N TYR A 382 5.58 13.73 10.70
CA TYR A 382 4.43 12.84 10.79
C TYR A 382 4.43 11.85 9.64
N ALA A 383 4.16 10.59 9.95
CA ALA A 383 3.79 9.56 8.98
C ALA A 383 2.36 9.09 9.26
N ILE A 384 1.54 9.08 8.21
CA ILE A 384 0.18 8.55 8.23
C ILE A 384 0.28 7.12 7.72
N CYS A 385 -0.01 6.15 8.57
CA CYS A 385 0.24 4.74 8.32
C CYS A 385 -1.06 3.95 8.37
N ALA A 386 -1.23 2.96 7.48
CA ALA A 386 -2.31 1.98 7.58
C ALA A 386 -1.96 0.67 6.89
N THR A 387 -2.70 -0.39 7.23
CA THR A 387 -2.80 -1.59 6.42
C THR A 387 -3.92 -1.37 5.40
N LEU A 388 -3.56 -1.18 4.13
CA LEU A 388 -4.54 -1.04 3.06
C LEU A 388 -5.14 -2.41 2.71
N THR A 389 -6.46 -2.52 2.78
CA THR A 389 -7.19 -3.72 2.40
C THR A 389 -8.34 -3.39 1.49
N LYS A 390 -8.56 -4.27 0.50
CA LYS A 390 -9.73 -4.22 -0.36
C LYS A 390 -11.01 -4.30 0.51
N PRO A 391 -12.04 -3.49 0.23
CA PRO A 391 -13.34 -3.66 0.86
C PRO A 391 -13.87 -5.08 0.58
N GLN A 392 -14.45 -5.70 1.60
CA GLN A 392 -14.95 -7.08 1.52
C GLN A 392 -16.25 -7.20 0.73
#